data_AF-A0AAE3ITG5-F1
#
_entry.id   AF-A0AAE3ITG5-F1
#
_cell.length_a   1.000
_cell.length_b   1.000
_cell.length_c   1.000
_cell.angle_alpha   90.00
_cell.angle_beta   90.00
_cell.angle_gamma   90.00
#
_symmetry.space_group_name_H-M   'P 1'
#
loop_
_entity.id
_entity.type
_entity.pdbx_description
1 polymer ?
#
loop_
_entity_poly.entity_id
_entity_poly.type
_entity_poly.pdbx_seq_one_letter_code
_entity_poly.pdbx_strand_id
1 'polypeptide(L)'
;MDDKKRLRLSYIKYGLKESRKRLKNSVNSGRSVPINASLSEILFWIIAMDEWHIKNRNLGNSYKKRRKIEIGGQYVLGLRHAYNSLKHNMTFIKPMRTKNLIEFIKNSEIYAEDYTSEILWVKVDRMIDEHDTEYNIKNYKKYIEGKGIIQTIDGAINFLNKVNGELQYQFHSTK
;
A
#
# COMPACT_ATOMS: atom_id res chain seq x y z
N MET A 1 -9.36 25.75 4.47
CA MET A 1 -9.14 24.54 5.31
C MET A 1 -8.64 25.01 6.66
N ASP A 2 -9.23 24.56 7.77
CA ASP A 2 -8.78 24.98 9.11
C ASP A 2 -7.36 24.49 9.42
N ASP A 3 -6.69 25.15 10.36
CA ASP A 3 -5.28 24.90 10.69
C ASP A 3 -5.05 23.51 11.31
N LYS A 4 -6.04 22.95 12.03
CA LYS A 4 -5.96 21.58 12.56
C LYS A 4 -5.93 20.55 11.42
N LYS A 5 -6.74 20.75 10.37
CA LYS A 5 -6.74 19.88 9.18
C LYS A 5 -5.42 19.97 8.41
N ARG A 6 -4.84 21.18 8.30
CA ARG A 6 -3.50 21.39 7.70
C ARG A 6 -2.41 20.69 8.49
N LEU A 7 -2.40 20.87 9.80
CA LEU A 7 -1.43 20.24 10.69
C LEU A 7 -1.54 18.71 10.67
N ARG A 8 -2.76 18.16 10.69
CA ARG A 8 -2.94 16.71 10.57
C ARG A 8 -2.40 16.16 9.25
N LEU A 9 -2.64 16.87 8.15
CA LEU A 9 -2.12 16.47 6.84
C LEU A 9 -0.59 16.56 6.79
N SER A 10 0.03 17.57 7.39
CA SER A 10 1.49 17.68 7.43
C SER A 10 2.12 16.53 8.22
N TYR A 11 1.54 16.14 9.35
CA TYR A 11 1.99 14.96 10.11
C TYR A 11 1.88 13.67 9.29
N ILE A 12 0.74 13.44 8.62
CA ILE A 12 0.56 12.27 7.75
C ILE A 12 1.62 12.24 6.65
N LYS A 13 1.89 13.38 6.00
CA LYS A 13 2.92 13.48 4.96
C LYS A 13 4.32 13.19 5.49
N TYR A 14 4.64 13.71 6.67
CA TYR A 14 5.91 13.45 7.32
C TYR A 14 6.07 11.95 7.63
N GLY A 15 5.07 11.34 8.27
CA GLY A 15 5.04 9.91 8.57
C GLY A 15 5.18 9.04 7.32
N LEU A 16 4.46 9.36 6.24
CA LEU A 16 4.53 8.65 4.97
C LEU A 16 5.93 8.74 4.33
N LYS A 17 6.56 9.92 4.39
CA LYS A 17 7.92 10.13 3.86
C LYS A 17 8.95 9.29 4.61
N GLU A 18 8.90 9.32 5.95
CA GLU A 18 9.91 8.64 6.78
C GLU A 18 9.71 7.12 6.79
N SER A 19 8.46 6.63 6.81
CA SER A 19 8.15 5.20 6.70
C SER A 19 8.57 4.62 5.34
N ARG A 20 8.43 5.39 4.24
CA ARG A 20 8.96 5.00 2.92
C ARG A 20 10.46 4.80 2.91
N LYS A 21 11.22 5.68 3.56
CA LYS A 21 12.68 5.52 3.70
C LYS A 21 13.01 4.26 4.50
N ARG A 22 12.34 4.06 5.64
CA ARG A 22 12.53 2.87 6.49
C ARG A 22 12.25 1.58 5.73
N LEU A 23 11.14 1.51 4.98
CA LEU A 23 10.83 0.33 4.18
C LEU A 23 11.92 0.03 3.16
N LYS A 24 12.37 1.03 2.39
CA LYS A 24 13.45 0.85 1.41
C LYS A 24 14.73 0.35 2.06
N ASN A 25 15.10 0.92 3.21
CA ASN A 25 16.26 0.47 3.98
C ASN A 25 16.10 -0.96 4.50
N SER A 26 14.93 -1.32 5.03
CA SER A 26 14.63 -2.67 5.51
C SER A 26 14.69 -3.70 4.40
N VAL A 27 14.15 -3.39 3.23
CA VAL A 27 14.19 -4.25 2.04
C VAL A 27 15.62 -4.48 1.58
N ASN A 28 16.46 -3.43 1.57
CA ASN A 28 17.88 -3.53 1.23
C ASN A 28 18.69 -4.34 2.27
N SER A 29 18.25 -4.36 3.53
CA SER A 29 18.93 -5.12 4.59
C SER A 29 18.69 -6.64 4.54
N GLY A 30 17.70 -7.09 3.76
CA GLY A 30 17.35 -8.51 3.61
C GLY A 30 16.77 -9.18 4.85
N ARG A 31 16.51 -8.46 5.96
CA ARG A 31 15.96 -9.06 7.20
C ARG A 31 14.43 -8.96 7.23
N SER A 32 13.75 -10.10 7.43
CA SER A 32 12.28 -10.22 7.38
C SER A 32 11.54 -9.40 8.46
N VAL A 33 12.01 -9.42 9.70
CA VAL A 33 11.37 -8.69 10.82
C VAL A 33 11.36 -7.16 10.59
N PRO A 34 12.48 -6.51 10.20
CA PRO A 34 12.48 -5.10 9.79
C PRO A 34 11.57 -4.78 8.61
N ILE A 35 11.41 -5.71 7.66
CA ILE A 35 10.51 -5.53 6.50
C ILE A 35 9.06 -5.50 6.96
N ASN A 36 8.63 -6.45 7.80
CA ASN A 36 7.25 -6.51 8.27
C ASN A 36 6.86 -5.28 9.09
N ALA A 37 7.72 -4.86 10.03
CA ALA A 37 7.46 -3.66 10.82
C ALA A 37 7.37 -2.39 9.97
N SER A 38 8.31 -2.20 9.04
CA SER A 38 8.30 -1.04 8.15
C SER A 38 7.15 -1.07 7.14
N LEU A 39 6.71 -2.25 6.71
CA LEU A 39 5.55 -2.43 5.84
C LEU A 39 4.22 -2.11 6.57
N SER A 40 4.06 -2.56 7.80
CA SER A 40 2.89 -2.19 8.61
C SER A 40 2.81 -0.69 8.84
N GLU A 41 3.95 -0.05 9.13
CA GLU A 41 4.02 1.39 9.36
C GLU A 41 3.61 2.19 8.11
N ILE A 42 4.16 1.86 6.94
CA ILE A 42 3.86 2.62 5.72
C ILE A 42 2.42 2.41 5.26
N LEU A 43 1.86 1.20 5.42
CA LEU A 43 0.46 0.91 5.13
C LEU A 43 -0.46 1.75 6.03
N PHE A 44 -0.15 1.86 7.32
CA PHE A 44 -0.87 2.76 8.22
C PHE A 44 -0.92 4.19 7.68
N TRP A 45 0.23 4.75 7.27
CA TRP A 45 0.28 6.13 6.75
C TRP A 45 -0.44 6.30 5.40
N ILE A 46 -0.37 5.31 4.50
CA ILE A 46 -1.12 5.31 3.24
C ILE A 46 -2.62 5.36 3.52
N ILE A 47 -3.12 4.52 4.44
CA ILE A 47 -4.54 4.45 4.78
C ILE A 47 -4.99 5.71 5.51
N ALA A 48 -4.17 6.25 6.42
CA ALA A 48 -4.45 7.52 7.08
C ALA A 48 -4.58 8.68 6.07
N MET A 49 -3.73 8.72 5.03
CA MET A 49 -3.80 9.72 3.98
C MET A 49 -5.02 9.54 3.07
N ASP A 50 -5.34 8.29 2.69
CA ASP A 50 -6.55 7.96 1.92
C ASP A 50 -7.82 8.40 2.67
N GLU A 51 -7.94 8.09 3.96
CA GLU A 51 -9.08 8.48 4.79
C GLU A 51 -9.19 10.00 4.94
N TRP A 52 -8.06 10.69 5.08
CA TRP A 52 -8.04 12.14 5.09
C TRP A 52 -8.59 12.71 3.78
N HIS A 53 -8.19 12.17 2.62
CA HIS A 53 -8.71 12.59 1.32
C HIS A 53 -10.20 12.27 1.15
N ILE A 54 -10.67 11.12 1.60
CA ILE A 54 -12.10 10.78 1.56
C ILE A 54 -12.91 11.82 2.37
N LYS A 55 -12.45 12.15 3.58
CA LYS A 55 -13.18 13.04 4.48
C LYS A 55 -13.16 14.50 4.03
N ASN A 56 -12.04 14.95 3.44
CA ASN A 56 -11.81 16.38 3.19
C ASN A 56 -11.77 16.76 1.70
N ARG A 57 -11.78 15.79 0.77
CA ARG A 57 -11.60 15.99 -0.68
C ARG A 57 -12.57 15.19 -1.57
N ASN A 58 -13.65 14.67 -1.02
CA ASN A 58 -14.61 13.87 -1.78
C ASN A 58 -15.87 14.65 -2.21
N LEU A 59 -15.77 15.96 -2.44
CA LEU A 59 -16.85 16.74 -3.05
C LEU A 59 -17.20 16.12 -4.41
N GLY A 60 -18.49 15.84 -4.63
CA GLY A 60 -18.98 15.19 -5.85
C GLY A 60 -18.42 13.80 -6.14
N ASN A 61 -17.89 13.09 -5.12
CA ASN A 61 -17.19 11.81 -5.27
C ASN A 61 -15.93 11.84 -6.16
N SER A 62 -15.35 13.03 -6.41
CA SER A 62 -14.20 13.20 -7.32
C SER A 62 -13.00 12.33 -6.93
N TYR A 63 -12.60 12.36 -5.65
CA TYR A 63 -11.51 11.52 -5.14
C TYR A 63 -11.81 10.03 -5.28
N LYS A 64 -12.99 9.57 -4.80
CA LYS A 64 -13.38 8.15 -4.88
C LYS A 64 -13.43 7.64 -6.32
N LYS A 65 -13.85 8.48 -7.28
CA LYS A 65 -13.87 8.14 -8.72
C LYS A 65 -12.45 7.97 -9.25
N ARG A 66 -11.57 8.96 -9.04
CA ARG A 66 -10.17 8.91 -9.47
C ARG A 66 -9.44 7.71 -8.88
N ARG A 67 -9.68 7.41 -7.60
CA ARG A 67 -9.11 6.24 -6.91
C ARG A 67 -9.46 4.91 -7.60
N LYS A 68 -10.60 4.81 -8.30
CA LYS A 68 -10.99 3.59 -9.04
C LYS A 68 -10.37 3.51 -10.45
N ILE A 69 -9.96 4.63 -11.03
CA ILE A 69 -9.54 4.72 -12.44
C ILE A 69 -8.01 4.81 -12.56
N GLU A 70 -7.36 5.59 -11.70
CA GLU A 70 -5.90 5.76 -11.73
C GLU A 70 -5.19 4.56 -11.09
N ILE A 71 -4.14 4.04 -11.74
CA ILE A 71 -3.35 2.88 -11.27
C ILE A 71 -2.89 3.04 -9.82
N GLY A 72 -2.34 4.20 -9.44
CA GLY A 72 -1.90 4.42 -8.06
C GLY A 72 -3.07 4.46 -7.07
N GLY A 73 -4.24 4.92 -7.49
CA GLY A 73 -5.47 4.86 -6.68
C GLY A 73 -5.99 3.43 -6.51
N GLN A 74 -5.86 2.61 -7.56
CA GLN A 74 -6.17 1.19 -7.50
C GLN A 74 -5.23 0.45 -6.55
N TYR A 75 -3.95 0.82 -6.49
CA TYR A 75 -3.04 0.32 -5.46
C TYR A 75 -3.51 0.68 -4.06
N VAL A 76 -3.95 1.92 -3.80
CA VAL A 76 -4.54 2.30 -2.50
C VAL A 76 -5.73 1.40 -2.13
N LEU A 77 -6.58 1.03 -3.09
CA LEU A 77 -7.69 0.10 -2.87
C LEU A 77 -7.23 -1.31 -2.48
N GLY A 78 -6.21 -1.85 -3.16
CA GLY A 78 -5.66 -3.17 -2.82
C GLY A 78 -4.94 -3.18 -1.47
N LEU A 79 -4.16 -2.13 -1.17
CA LEU A 79 -3.38 -2.00 0.07
C LEU A 79 -4.26 -1.89 1.32
N ARG A 80 -5.53 -1.52 1.19
CA ARG A 80 -6.47 -1.50 2.31
C ARG A 80 -6.72 -2.89 2.89
N HIS A 81 -6.83 -3.91 2.03
CA HIS A 81 -6.92 -5.30 2.49
C HIS A 81 -5.63 -5.70 3.20
N ALA A 82 -4.47 -5.45 2.58
CA ALA A 82 -3.17 -5.74 3.19
C ALA A 82 -3.02 -5.14 4.60
N TYR A 83 -3.47 -3.89 4.77
CA TYR A 83 -3.47 -3.22 6.06
C TYR A 83 -4.45 -3.83 7.07
N ASN A 84 -5.66 -4.17 6.64
CA ASN A 84 -6.66 -4.81 7.52
C ASN A 84 -6.17 -6.17 7.99
N SER A 85 -5.72 -7.02 7.06
CA SER A 85 -5.13 -8.32 7.36
C SER A 85 -4.00 -8.20 8.39
N LEU A 86 -3.12 -7.20 8.22
CA LEU A 86 -2.01 -6.97 9.16
C LEU A 86 -2.42 -6.58 10.57
N LYS A 87 -3.57 -5.97 10.77
CA LYS A 87 -4.06 -5.63 12.12
C LYS A 87 -4.46 -6.87 12.92
N HIS A 88 -5.03 -7.86 12.23
CA HIS A 88 -5.64 -9.01 12.87
C HIS A 88 -4.70 -10.22 12.91
N ASN A 89 -3.78 -10.34 11.96
CA ASN A 89 -2.83 -11.46 11.95
C ASN A 89 -1.51 -11.05 11.26
N MET A 90 -0.41 -11.03 12.02
CA MET A 90 0.90 -10.62 11.50
C MET A 90 1.55 -11.68 10.58
N THR A 91 0.93 -12.85 10.40
CA THR A 91 1.44 -13.97 9.58
C THR A 91 1.34 -13.70 8.06
N PHE A 92 0.72 -12.58 7.66
CA PHE A 92 0.40 -12.27 6.26
C PHE A 92 1.52 -11.66 5.42
N ILE A 93 2.59 -11.14 6.03
CA ILE A 93 3.76 -10.72 5.27
C ILE A 93 4.81 -11.81 5.41
N LYS A 94 4.74 -12.78 4.48
CA LYS A 94 5.93 -13.50 4.09
C LYS A 94 6.42 -12.83 2.81
N PRO A 95 7.51 -12.05 2.85
CA PRO A 95 8.13 -11.55 1.64
C PRO A 95 8.61 -12.78 0.85
N MET A 96 7.78 -13.25 -0.09
CA MET A 96 8.07 -14.42 -0.90
C MET A 96 8.57 -13.96 -2.26
N ARG A 97 9.60 -14.64 -2.74
CA ARG A 97 10.14 -14.49 -4.09
C ARG A 97 9.89 -15.78 -4.85
N THR A 98 9.40 -15.64 -6.08
CA THR A 98 9.25 -16.77 -7.02
C THR A 98 10.63 -17.21 -7.49
N LYS A 99 10.99 -18.45 -7.20
CA LYS A 99 12.18 -19.08 -7.79
C LYS A 99 11.83 -19.50 -9.21
N ASN A 100 12.59 -19.04 -10.21
CA ASN A 100 12.68 -19.76 -11.48
C ASN A 100 13.46 -21.05 -11.19
N LEU A 101 12.78 -22.04 -10.61
CA LEU A 101 13.34 -23.37 -10.48
C LEU A 101 13.28 -23.98 -11.88
N ILE A 102 14.47 -24.29 -12.41
CA ILE A 102 14.74 -25.15 -13.57
C ILE A 102 13.61 -26.16 -13.77
N GLU A 103 13.16 -26.29 -15.03
CA GLU A 103 12.06 -27.05 -15.66
C GLU A 103 11.57 -28.41 -15.10
N PHE A 104 11.91 -28.84 -13.89
CA PHE A 104 11.72 -30.22 -13.45
C PHE A 104 10.46 -30.50 -12.62
N ILE A 105 9.68 -29.50 -12.18
CA ILE A 105 8.43 -29.76 -11.44
C ILE A 105 7.36 -28.74 -11.84
N LYS A 106 6.60 -29.02 -12.90
CA LYS A 106 5.56 -28.14 -13.44
C LYS A 106 4.34 -27.91 -12.52
N ASN A 107 4.20 -28.63 -11.40
CA ASN A 107 2.96 -28.66 -10.61
C ASN A 107 3.11 -28.38 -9.10
N SER A 108 4.24 -27.86 -8.61
CA SER A 108 4.35 -27.43 -7.21
C SER A 108 5.06 -26.09 -7.04
N GLU A 109 4.30 -25.08 -6.58
CA GLU A 109 4.86 -23.80 -6.13
C GLU A 109 5.57 -24.04 -4.78
N ILE A 110 6.87 -24.35 -4.82
CA ILE A 110 7.71 -24.41 -3.62
C ILE A 110 8.17 -22.99 -3.28
N TYR A 111 7.65 -22.45 -2.18
CA TYR A 111 8.05 -21.16 -1.64
C TYR A 111 9.31 -21.34 -0.77
N ALA A 112 10.47 -20.94 -1.28
CA ALA A 112 11.72 -20.88 -0.53
C ALA A 112 12.06 -19.43 -0.18
N GLU A 113 12.62 -19.17 1.00
CA GLU A 113 13.12 -17.85 1.38
C GLU A 113 14.37 -17.51 0.54
N ASP A 114 14.25 -16.54 -0.37
CA ASP A 114 15.35 -16.06 -1.21
C ASP A 114 15.52 -14.55 -1.03
N TYR A 115 16.71 -14.12 -0.63
CA TYR A 115 17.03 -12.72 -0.32
C TYR A 115 17.61 -11.92 -1.52
N THR A 116 17.50 -12.41 -2.77
CA THR A 116 18.04 -11.73 -3.98
C THR A 116 17.06 -11.11 -5.03
N SER A 117 15.76 -11.45 -5.10
CA SER A 117 14.82 -11.08 -6.20
C SER A 117 13.85 -9.88 -5.91
N GLU A 118 12.64 -9.73 -6.47
CA GLU A 118 11.68 -8.66 -6.09
C GLU A 118 10.72 -9.14 -4.99
N ILE A 119 10.40 -8.35 -3.96
CA ILE A 119 9.43 -8.77 -2.91
C ILE A 119 8.00 -8.57 -3.43
N LEU A 120 7.19 -9.63 -3.44
CA LEU A 120 5.85 -9.62 -4.01
C LEU A 120 4.75 -9.75 -2.95
N TRP A 121 3.55 -9.27 -3.29
CA TRP A 121 2.31 -9.59 -2.59
C TRP A 121 1.86 -11.04 -2.86
N VAL A 122 1.52 -11.77 -1.81
CA VAL A 122 1.14 -13.19 -1.85
C VAL A 122 -0.30 -13.42 -2.33
N LYS A 123 -0.60 -14.62 -2.84
CA LYS A 123 -1.96 -15.01 -3.21
C LYS A 123 -2.87 -15.12 -1.98
N VAL A 124 -4.08 -14.57 -2.04
CA VAL A 124 -5.04 -14.51 -0.91
C VAL A 124 -5.70 -15.86 -0.63
N ASP A 125 -5.60 -16.84 -1.52
CA ASP A 125 -6.30 -18.13 -1.41
C ASP A 125 -5.96 -18.93 -0.14
N ARG A 126 -4.94 -18.51 0.62
CA ARG A 126 -4.52 -19.10 1.90
C ARG A 126 -4.60 -18.14 3.10
N MET A 127 -5.14 -16.93 2.91
CA MET A 127 -4.89 -15.77 3.79
C MET A 127 -6.10 -14.83 3.92
N ILE A 128 -7.30 -15.39 4.08
CA ILE A 128 -8.50 -14.57 4.28
C ILE A 128 -8.60 -14.20 5.76
N ASP A 129 -8.52 -12.91 6.05
CA ASP A 129 -8.98 -12.37 7.33
C ASP A 129 -10.51 -12.39 7.34
N GLU A 130 -11.10 -13.12 8.28
CA GLU A 130 -12.55 -13.25 8.47
C GLU A 130 -13.23 -11.89 8.78
N HIS A 131 -12.45 -10.89 9.21
CA HIS A 131 -12.92 -9.54 9.51
C HIS A 131 -12.90 -8.60 8.31
N ASP A 132 -12.35 -9.02 7.16
CA ASP A 132 -12.31 -8.15 5.99
C ASP A 132 -13.53 -8.30 5.08
N THR A 133 -13.89 -7.20 4.45
CA THR A 133 -15.00 -7.16 3.49
C THR A 133 -14.60 -7.88 2.20
N GLU A 134 -15.55 -8.59 1.59
CA GLU A 134 -15.38 -9.22 0.27
C GLU A 134 -14.87 -8.22 -0.79
N TYR A 135 -15.28 -6.95 -0.68
CA TYR A 135 -14.81 -5.88 -1.56
C TYR A 135 -13.30 -5.60 -1.43
N ASN A 136 -12.75 -5.61 -0.21
CA ASN A 136 -11.32 -5.38 0.00
C ASN A 136 -10.50 -6.57 -0.51
N ILE A 137 -10.95 -7.80 -0.24
CA ILE A 137 -10.35 -9.02 -0.79
C ILE A 137 -10.32 -8.95 -2.32
N LYS A 138 -11.44 -8.60 -2.95
CA LYS A 138 -11.55 -8.46 -4.41
C LYS A 138 -10.59 -7.39 -4.96
N ASN A 139 -10.45 -6.27 -4.27
CA ASN A 139 -9.51 -5.22 -4.69
C ASN A 139 -8.06 -5.66 -4.54
N TYR A 140 -7.72 -6.42 -3.50
CA TYR A 140 -6.38 -6.97 -3.33
C TYR A 140 -6.02 -7.87 -4.50
N LYS A 141 -6.85 -8.90 -4.73
CA LYS A 141 -6.69 -9.87 -5.83
C LYS A 141 -6.56 -9.15 -7.17
N LYS A 142 -7.40 -8.14 -7.39
CA LYS A 142 -7.42 -7.40 -8.65
C LYS A 142 -6.22 -6.46 -8.85
N TYR A 143 -5.76 -5.78 -7.80
CA TYR A 143 -4.89 -4.63 -7.97
C TYR A 143 -3.46 -4.81 -7.47
N ILE A 144 -3.19 -5.70 -6.51
CA ILE A 144 -1.85 -5.83 -5.92
C ILE A 144 -1.34 -7.27 -5.79
N GLU A 145 -2.19 -8.29 -5.81
CA GLU A 145 -1.75 -9.71 -5.75
C GLU A 145 -0.70 -10.01 -6.84
N GLY A 146 0.40 -10.66 -6.44
CA GLY A 146 1.52 -11.00 -7.32
C GLY A 146 2.39 -9.83 -7.76
N LYS A 147 2.10 -8.59 -7.35
CA LYS A 147 2.88 -7.39 -7.72
C LYS A 147 3.95 -7.06 -6.69
N GLY A 148 4.95 -6.28 -7.12
CA GLY A 148 6.01 -5.79 -6.24
C GLY A 148 5.49 -4.90 -5.10
N ILE A 149 5.92 -5.18 -3.88
CA ILE A 149 5.58 -4.37 -2.70
C ILE A 149 6.06 -2.93 -2.89
N ILE A 150 7.32 -2.73 -3.31
CA ILE A 150 7.86 -1.38 -3.53
C ILE A 150 7.12 -0.67 -4.65
N GLN A 151 6.85 -1.36 -5.77
CA GLN A 151 6.15 -0.80 -6.93
C GLN A 151 4.75 -0.28 -6.55
N THR A 152 3.97 -1.11 -5.87
CA THR A 152 2.58 -0.78 -5.49
C THR A 152 2.52 0.32 -4.44
N ILE A 153 3.42 0.31 -3.45
CA ILE A 153 3.56 1.37 -2.45
C ILE A 153 3.96 2.69 -3.10
N ASP A 154 5.00 2.70 -3.92
CA ASP A 154 5.48 3.92 -4.56
C ASP A 154 4.39 4.49 -5.50
N GLY A 155 3.66 3.64 -6.22
CA GLY A 155 2.53 4.05 -7.04
C GLY A 155 1.37 4.64 -6.22
N ALA A 156 1.03 4.06 -5.06
CA ALA A 156 0.01 4.60 -4.15
C ALA A 156 0.42 5.96 -3.59
N ILE A 157 1.67 6.09 -3.15
CA ILE A 157 2.23 7.35 -2.63
C ILE A 157 2.22 8.43 -3.71
N ASN A 158 2.60 8.11 -4.94
CA ASN A 158 2.60 9.05 -6.06
C ASN A 158 1.18 9.56 -6.35
N PHE A 159 0.17 8.68 -6.35
CA PHE A 159 -1.23 9.08 -6.49
C PHE A 159 -1.68 10.01 -5.37
N LEU A 160 -1.44 9.65 -4.10
CA LEU A 160 -1.83 10.46 -2.95
C LEU A 160 -1.14 11.84 -2.96
N ASN A 161 0.15 11.88 -3.32
CA ASN A 161 0.90 13.13 -3.44
C ASN A 161 0.40 14.01 -4.60
N LYS A 162 0.06 13.42 -5.76
CA LYS A 162 -0.53 14.14 -6.89
C LYS A 162 -1.85 14.79 -6.48
N VAL A 163 -2.76 14.01 -5.89
CA VAL A 163 -4.03 14.51 -5.35
C VAL A 163 -3.80 15.59 -4.30
N ASN A 164 -2.71 15.52 -3.54
CA ASN A 164 -2.35 16.56 -2.59
C ASN A 164 -1.76 17.82 -3.23
N GLY A 165 -0.88 17.72 -4.22
CA GLY A 165 -0.28 18.87 -4.91
C GLY A 165 -1.34 19.77 -5.55
N GLU A 166 -2.38 19.16 -6.10
CA GLU A 166 -3.56 19.85 -6.63
C GLU A 166 -4.38 20.61 -5.53
N LEU A 167 -4.23 20.33 -4.22
CA LEU A 167 -4.72 21.24 -3.14
C LEU A 167 -3.97 22.55 -3.19
N GLN A 168 -2.64 22.45 -3.18
CA GLN A 168 -1.80 23.62 -3.00
C GLN A 168 -1.99 24.60 -4.14
N TYR A 169 -2.06 24.11 -5.40
CA TYR A 169 -2.33 24.98 -6.55
C TYR A 169 -3.70 25.68 -6.49
N GLN A 170 -4.78 24.97 -6.17
CA GLN A 170 -6.12 25.59 -6.06
C GLN A 170 -6.21 26.69 -5.00
N PHE A 171 -5.45 26.57 -3.90
CA PHE A 171 -5.41 27.60 -2.86
C PHE A 171 -4.54 28.82 -3.21
N HIS A 172 -3.50 28.64 -4.02
CA HIS A 172 -2.66 29.75 -4.46
C HIS A 172 -3.28 30.51 -5.65
N SER A 173 -4.18 29.87 -6.41
CA SER A 173 -4.90 30.50 -7.53
C SER A 173 -6.20 31.22 -7.12
N THR A 174 -6.59 31.17 -5.85
CA THR A 174 -7.81 31.82 -5.31
C THR A 174 -7.50 32.92 -4.28
N LYS A 175 -6.24 33.35 -4.20
CA LYS A 175 -5.79 34.56 -3.51
C LYS A 175 -5.32 35.56 -4.56
#